data_AF-A0A968P7E7-F1
#
_entry.id   AF-A0A968P7E7-F1
#
_cell.length_a   1.000
_cell.length_b   1.000
_cell.length_c   1.000
_cell.angle_alpha   90.00
_cell.angle_beta   90.00
_cell.angle_gamma   90.00
#
_symmetry.space_group_name_H-M   'P 1'
#
loop_
_entity.id
_entity.type
_entity.pdbx_description
1 polymer ?
#
loop_
_entity_poly.entity_id
_entity_poly.type
_entity_poly.pdbx_seq_one_letter_code
_entity_poly.pdbx_strand_id
1 'polypeptide(L)'
;MPSPRSRPCSLPSTRARPETPGAGKWCAQEIVDHLILSHRPAIPQLEALIAGRRPEGGAIPAHLLSSNVMERPWAGHVADLQEVHRRFLGVLEQAGDGCDPSITVPIVMVVKVAAPGGFEAREWEEGLDFKAYAVALAAHTREHQAQIERGLG
;
A
#
# COMPACT_ATOMS: atom_id res chain seq x y z
N MET A 1 25.29 -12.10 17.60
CA MET A 1 24.34 -11.82 16.49
C MET A 1 24.42 -10.35 16.16
N PRO A 2 24.72 -9.94 14.91
CA PRO A 2 24.85 -8.52 14.59
C PRO A 2 23.45 -7.88 14.58
N SER A 3 23.32 -6.78 15.33
CA SER A 3 22.12 -5.95 15.39
C SER A 3 21.73 -5.43 13.99
N PRO A 4 20.44 -5.40 13.60
CA PRO A 4 20.03 -4.84 12.32
C PRO A 4 20.39 -3.35 12.30
N ARG A 5 21.25 -2.96 11.36
CA ARG A 5 21.76 -1.60 11.24
C ARG A 5 20.62 -0.65 10.89
N SER A 6 20.21 0.16 11.86
CA SER A 6 19.39 1.36 11.71
C SER A 6 19.93 2.25 10.59
N ARG A 7 19.21 2.37 9.47
CA ARG A 7 19.54 3.31 8.38
C ARG A 7 18.75 4.62 8.59
N PRO A 8 19.35 5.79 8.31
CA PRO A 8 18.68 7.07 8.47
C PRO A 8 17.49 7.22 7.50
N CYS A 9 16.33 7.60 8.03
CA CYS A 9 15.08 7.89 7.31
C CYS A 9 15.02 9.38 6.94
N SER A 10 14.77 9.74 5.68
CA SER A 10 14.77 11.15 5.25
C SER A 10 13.44 11.55 4.59
N LEU A 11 12.71 12.48 5.23
CA LEU A 11 11.82 13.42 4.54
C LEU A 11 12.63 14.70 4.25
N PRO A 12 12.65 15.30 3.05
CA PRO A 12 13.37 16.54 2.82
C PRO A 12 12.65 17.73 3.49
N SER A 13 13.31 18.29 4.51
CA SER A 13 13.34 19.69 4.91
C SER A 13 12.02 20.49 5.08
N THR A 14 11.18 20.08 6.04
CA THR A 14 10.58 21.04 6.99
C THR A 14 10.25 20.31 8.30
N ARG A 15 11.13 20.45 9.30
CA ARG A 15 10.93 20.04 10.71
C ARG A 15 10.41 18.61 10.94
N ALA A 16 11.25 17.60 10.72
CA ALA A 16 11.20 16.39 11.55
C ALA A 16 12.59 15.77 11.58
N ARG A 17 13.02 15.37 12.78
CA ARG A 17 14.23 14.57 12.98
C ARG A 17 14.12 13.31 12.12
N PRO A 18 15.21 12.80 11.50
CA PRO A 18 15.19 11.47 10.90
C PRO A 18 14.97 10.45 12.02
N GLU A 19 13.72 10.14 12.32
CA GLU A 19 13.37 9.11 13.30
C GLU A 19 13.69 7.77 12.65
N THR A 20 14.64 7.06 13.26
CA THR A 20 14.85 5.66 12.90
C THR A 20 13.61 4.92 13.34
N PRO A 21 12.92 4.17 12.47
CA PRO A 21 11.80 3.36 12.89
C PRO A 21 12.24 2.39 13.99
N GLY A 22 11.37 2.18 15.00
CA GLY A 22 11.56 1.10 15.95
C GLY A 22 11.64 -0.26 15.23
N ALA A 23 12.24 -1.27 15.86
CA ALA A 23 12.37 -2.60 15.26
C ALA A 23 11.01 -3.12 14.74
N GLY A 24 11.00 -3.54 13.47
CA GLY A 24 9.78 -4.05 12.80
C GLY A 24 8.80 -2.98 12.32
N LYS A 25 9.16 -1.69 12.35
CA LYS A 25 8.38 -0.59 11.76
C LYS A 25 9.03 -0.12 10.46
N TRP A 26 8.21 0.26 9.49
CA TRP A 26 8.66 0.91 8.27
C TRP A 26 8.77 2.43 8.47
N CYS A 27 9.75 3.03 7.80
CA CYS A 27 9.85 4.48 7.68
C CYS A 27 8.90 5.03 6.62
N ALA A 28 8.78 6.37 6.53
CA ALA A 28 7.94 7.01 5.53
C ALA A 28 8.32 6.63 4.09
N GLN A 29 9.62 6.49 3.79
CA GLN A 29 10.10 6.09 2.46
C GLN A 29 9.76 4.65 2.12
N GLU A 30 9.89 3.72 3.07
CA GLU A 30 9.46 2.33 2.91
C GLU A 30 7.93 2.22 2.77
N ILE A 31 7.17 3.02 3.52
CA ILE A 31 5.71 3.05 3.40
C ILE A 31 5.28 3.55 2.02
N VAL A 32 5.88 4.63 1.51
CA VAL A 32 5.55 5.14 0.17
C VAL A 32 5.96 4.15 -0.91
N ASP A 33 7.14 3.54 -0.80
CA ASP A 33 7.58 2.49 -1.73
C ASP A 33 6.61 1.30 -1.73
N HIS A 34 6.18 0.85 -0.54
CA HIS A 34 5.16 -0.19 -0.39
C HIS A 34 3.86 0.16 -1.11
N LEU A 35 3.32 1.38 -0.91
CA LEU A 35 2.11 1.84 -1.60
C LEU A 35 2.27 1.86 -3.12
N ILE A 36 3.44 2.26 -3.63
CA ILE A 36 3.73 2.23 -5.07
C ILE A 36 3.72 0.78 -5.59
N LEU A 37 4.39 -0.13 -4.87
CA LEU A 37 4.50 -1.54 -5.27
C LEU A 37 3.17 -2.29 -5.17
N SER A 38 2.31 -1.95 -4.21
CA SER A 38 0.99 -2.54 -4.09
C SER A 38 0.01 -1.98 -5.12
N HIS A 39 0.00 -0.67 -5.33
CA HIS A 39 -1.03 -0.03 -6.15
C HIS A 39 -0.76 -0.12 -7.66
N ARG A 40 0.50 -0.19 -8.09
CA ARG A 40 0.85 -0.38 -9.51
C ARG A 40 0.19 -1.62 -10.14
N PRO A 41 0.32 -2.83 -9.57
CA PRO A 41 -0.37 -4.01 -10.09
C PRO A 41 -1.87 -4.02 -9.78
N ALA A 42 -2.34 -3.25 -8.79
CA ALA A 42 -3.78 -3.12 -8.50
C ALA A 42 -4.55 -2.38 -9.61
N ILE A 43 -3.90 -1.46 -10.32
CA ILE A 43 -4.51 -0.68 -11.42
C ILE A 43 -5.04 -1.59 -12.54
N PRO A 44 -4.24 -2.47 -13.19
CA PRO A 44 -4.76 -3.36 -14.23
C PRO A 44 -5.78 -4.37 -13.69
N GLN A 45 -5.72 -4.73 -12.39
CA GLN A 45 -6.77 -5.54 -11.77
C GLN A 45 -8.09 -4.77 -11.71
N LEU A 46 -8.07 -3.51 -11.27
CA LEU A 46 -9.25 -2.64 -11.25
C LEU A 46 -9.81 -2.38 -12.67
N GLU A 47 -8.94 -2.14 -13.66
CA GLU A 47 -9.33 -1.99 -15.07
C GLU A 47 -10.09 -3.22 -15.57
N ALA A 48 -9.63 -4.43 -15.24
CA ALA A 48 -10.32 -5.66 -15.61
C ALA A 48 -11.70 -5.76 -14.94
N LEU A 49 -11.80 -5.48 -13.63
CA LEU A 49 -13.08 -5.49 -12.92
C LEU A 49 -14.10 -4.52 -13.52
N ILE A 50 -13.69 -3.28 -13.78
CA ILE A 50 -14.56 -2.26 -14.41
C ILE A 50 -15.02 -2.70 -15.79
N ALA A 51 -14.14 -3.36 -16.54
CA ALA A 51 -14.46 -3.89 -17.86
C ALA A 51 -15.22 -5.23 -17.85
N GLY A 52 -15.70 -5.68 -16.69
CA GLY A 52 -16.45 -6.92 -16.55
C GLY A 52 -15.63 -8.18 -16.85
N ARG A 53 -14.31 -8.13 -16.59
CA ARG A 53 -13.39 -9.26 -16.78
C ARG A 53 -12.78 -9.67 -15.46
N ARG A 54 -12.53 -10.97 -15.31
CA ARG A 54 -11.72 -11.46 -14.20
C ARG A 54 -10.27 -10.99 -14.38
N PRO A 55 -9.66 -10.35 -13.37
CA PRO A 55 -8.25 -9.97 -13.46
C PRO A 55 -7.34 -11.18 -13.60
N GLU A 56 -6.23 -10.99 -14.32
CA GLU A 56 -5.17 -11.99 -14.38
C GLU A 56 -4.30 -11.94 -13.13
N GLY A 57 -3.78 -13.10 -12.71
CA GLY A 57 -2.90 -13.21 -11.54
C GLY A 57 -3.64 -13.46 -10.22
N GLY A 58 -2.86 -13.52 -9.14
CA GLY A 58 -3.36 -13.74 -7.77
C GLY A 58 -3.39 -12.46 -6.94
N ALA A 59 -3.57 -12.63 -5.63
CA ALA A 59 -3.53 -11.53 -4.69
C ALA A 59 -2.15 -10.85 -4.70
N ILE A 60 -2.14 -9.52 -4.64
CA ILE A 60 -0.91 -8.74 -4.51
C ILE A 60 -0.36 -8.97 -3.09
N PRO A 61 0.93 -9.37 -2.94
CA PRO A 61 1.49 -9.65 -1.61
C PRO A 61 1.44 -8.44 -0.67
N ALA A 62 1.10 -8.67 0.60
CA ALA A 62 0.89 -7.60 1.58
C ALA A 62 2.18 -6.94 2.10
N HIS A 63 3.36 -7.52 1.86
CA HIS A 63 4.63 -7.09 2.46
C HIS A 63 5.69 -6.69 1.42
N LEU A 64 5.25 -6.12 0.28
CA LEU A 64 6.15 -5.71 -0.80
C LEU A 64 7.03 -4.51 -0.39
N LEU A 65 8.33 -4.64 -0.63
CA LEU A 65 9.32 -3.58 -0.51
C LEU A 65 10.42 -3.74 -1.57
N SER A 66 10.88 -2.62 -2.13
CA SER A 66 12.03 -2.57 -3.03
C SER A 66 13.31 -2.84 -2.26
N SER A 67 14.21 -3.65 -2.82
CA SER A 67 15.52 -3.93 -2.22
C SER A 67 16.43 -2.71 -2.12
N ASN A 68 16.20 -1.71 -2.99
CA ASN A 68 16.96 -0.47 -3.09
C ASN A 68 16.17 0.76 -2.63
N VAL A 69 15.12 0.58 -1.81
CA VAL A 69 14.21 1.65 -1.40
C VAL A 69 14.93 2.91 -0.90
N MET A 70 16.00 2.76 -0.14
CA MET A 70 16.79 3.86 0.44
C MET A 70 17.79 4.51 -0.52
N GLU A 71 18.06 3.90 -1.67
CA GLU A 71 18.99 4.44 -2.69
C GLU A 71 18.29 5.44 -3.62
N ARG A 72 16.96 5.38 -3.69
CA ARG A 72 16.14 6.28 -4.50
C ARG A 72 15.90 7.60 -3.75
N PRO A 73 15.92 8.75 -4.45
CA PRO A 73 15.59 10.03 -3.84
C PRO A 73 14.09 10.10 -3.49
N TRP A 74 13.77 10.69 -2.34
CA TRP A 74 12.39 10.89 -1.89
C TRP A 74 11.48 11.53 -2.94
N ALA A 75 11.97 12.55 -3.66
CA ALA A 75 11.20 13.21 -4.70
C ALA A 75 10.75 12.24 -5.82
N GLY A 76 11.56 11.23 -6.13
CA GLY A 76 11.19 10.19 -7.09
C GLY A 76 10.07 9.27 -6.58
N HIS A 77 10.10 8.94 -5.28
CA HIS A 77 9.02 8.19 -4.64
C HIS A 77 7.70 8.98 -4.62
N VAL A 78 7.74 10.27 -4.30
CA VAL A 78 6.54 11.12 -4.33
C VAL A 78 5.97 11.22 -5.74
N ALA A 79 6.82 11.44 -6.76
CA ALA A 79 6.37 11.51 -8.15
C ALA A 79 5.73 10.19 -8.61
N ASP A 80 6.33 9.05 -8.25
CA ASP A 80 5.79 7.73 -8.55
C ASP A 80 4.42 7.50 -7.89
N LEU A 81 4.26 7.87 -6.62
CA LEU A 81 3.00 7.74 -5.90
C LEU A 81 1.91 8.63 -6.51
N GLN A 82 2.25 9.86 -6.88
CA GLN A 82 1.33 10.78 -7.57
C GLN A 82 0.87 10.20 -8.91
N GLU A 83 1.79 9.65 -9.70
CA GLU A 83 1.48 9.02 -10.98
C GLU A 83 0.56 7.81 -10.81
N VAL A 84 0.84 6.95 -9.83
CA VAL A 84 -0.01 5.80 -9.49
C VAL A 84 -1.42 6.26 -9.09
N HIS A 85 -1.52 7.28 -8.23
CA HIS A 85 -2.81 7.81 -7.81
C HIS A 85 -3.60 8.41 -8.98
N ARG A 86 -2.94 9.18 -9.85
CA ARG A 86 -3.54 9.75 -11.06
C ARG A 86 -4.09 8.67 -11.98
N ARG A 87 -3.33 7.59 -12.21
CA ARG A 87 -3.80 6.45 -13.02
C ARG A 87 -4.98 5.74 -12.37
N PHE A 88 -4.93 5.52 -11.06
CA PHE A 88 -6.02 4.92 -10.31
C PHE A 88 -7.33 5.71 -10.45
N LEU A 89 -7.27 7.04 -10.29
CA LEU A 89 -8.45 7.90 -10.50
C LEU A 89 -8.95 7.85 -11.95
N GLY A 90 -8.05 7.90 -12.93
CA GLY A 90 -8.44 7.81 -14.35
C GLY A 90 -9.09 6.48 -14.75
N VAL A 91 -8.83 5.40 -14.00
CA VAL A 91 -9.53 4.12 -14.15
C VAL A 91 -10.91 4.18 -13.51
N LEU A 92 -11.02 4.74 -12.29
CA LEU A 92 -12.31 4.89 -11.62
C LEU A 92 -13.29 5.82 -12.36
N GLU A 93 -12.79 6.82 -13.07
CA GLU A 93 -13.60 7.71 -13.92
C GLU A 93 -14.31 6.96 -15.07
N GLN A 94 -13.86 5.75 -15.41
CA GLN A 94 -14.49 4.89 -16.41
C GLN A 94 -15.56 3.96 -15.81
N ALA A 95 -15.67 3.88 -14.48
CA ALA A 95 -16.64 3.04 -13.82
C ALA A 95 -18.06 3.58 -14.01
N GLY A 96 -19.00 2.68 -14.29
CA GLY A 96 -20.43 2.97 -14.35
C GLY A 96 -21.23 2.08 -13.40
N ASP A 97 -22.52 2.37 -13.25
CA ASP A 97 -23.41 1.56 -12.38
C ASP A 97 -23.66 0.14 -12.89
N GLY A 98 -23.25 -0.17 -14.12
CA GLY A 98 -23.42 -1.48 -14.77
C GLY A 98 -22.28 -2.49 -14.50
N CYS A 99 -21.28 -2.16 -13.69
CA CYS A 99 -20.21 -3.10 -13.37
C CYS A 99 -20.76 -4.30 -12.57
N ASP A 100 -20.39 -5.51 -12.97
CA ASP A 100 -20.89 -6.76 -12.40
C ASP A 100 -20.25 -7.04 -11.02
N PRO A 101 -21.04 -7.04 -9.91
CA PRO A 101 -20.51 -7.28 -8.57
C PRO A 101 -20.11 -8.74 -8.32
N SER A 102 -20.47 -9.67 -9.21
CA SER A 102 -20.05 -11.08 -9.10
C SER A 102 -18.60 -11.31 -9.54
N ILE A 103 -18.01 -10.35 -10.25
CA ILE A 103 -16.62 -10.41 -10.69
C ILE A 103 -15.74 -9.81 -9.61
N THR A 104 -14.85 -10.64 -9.07
CA THR A 104 -14.02 -10.27 -7.94
C THR A 104 -12.53 -10.47 -8.23
N VAL A 105 -11.71 -9.72 -7.49
CA VAL A 105 -10.26 -9.89 -7.40
C VAL A 105 -9.86 -10.30 -5.99
N PRO A 106 -8.92 -11.24 -5.82
CA PRO A 106 -8.40 -11.53 -4.49
C PRO A 106 -7.50 -10.40 -3.99
N ILE A 107 -7.70 -9.99 -2.74
CA ILE A 107 -6.80 -9.11 -1.99
C ILE A 107 -6.32 -9.83 -0.73
N VAL A 108 -5.05 -9.65 -0.35
CA VAL A 108 -4.58 -10.10 0.95
C VAL A 108 -5.01 -9.10 2.01
N MET A 109 -5.92 -9.51 2.89
CA MET A 109 -6.35 -8.74 4.04
C MET A 109 -5.36 -8.97 5.19
N VAL A 110 -4.88 -7.89 5.80
CA VAL A 110 -4.01 -7.95 6.98
C VAL A 110 -4.62 -7.15 8.10
N VAL A 111 -4.99 -7.84 9.19
CA VAL A 111 -5.56 -7.20 10.38
C VAL A 111 -4.73 -7.58 11.59
N LYS A 112 -4.34 -6.57 12.38
CA LYS A 112 -3.69 -6.78 13.67
C LYS A 112 -4.75 -7.02 14.73
N VAL A 113 -4.71 -8.18 15.36
CA VAL A 113 -5.61 -8.56 16.45
C VAL A 113 -4.85 -8.62 17.77
N ALA A 114 -5.54 -8.33 18.87
CA ALA A 114 -4.95 -8.40 20.19
C ALA A 114 -4.57 -9.85 20.53
N ALA A 115 -3.38 -10.04 21.09
CA ALA A 115 -2.84 -11.33 21.49
C ALA A 115 -2.06 -11.20 22.81
N PRO A 116 -1.82 -12.30 23.55
CA PRO A 116 -0.93 -12.27 24.71
C PRO A 116 0.45 -11.74 24.32
N GLY A 117 0.88 -10.63 24.94
CA GLY A 117 2.17 -9.99 24.65
C GLY A 117 2.13 -8.92 23.55
N GLY A 118 0.96 -8.57 22.99
CA GLY A 118 0.82 -7.43 22.08
C GLY A 118 -0.23 -7.65 20.99
N PHE A 119 0.20 -7.51 19.74
CA PHE A 119 -0.64 -7.69 18.56
C PHE A 119 -0.01 -8.71 17.62
N GLU A 120 -0.85 -9.53 16.99
CA GLU A 120 -0.45 -10.46 15.94
C GLU A 120 -1.20 -10.14 14.65
N ALA A 121 -0.56 -10.37 13.50
CA ALA A 121 -1.20 -10.24 12.21
C ALA A 121 -2.03 -11.49 11.90
N ARG A 122 -3.26 -11.28 11.43
CA ARG A 122 -4.07 -12.28 10.75
C ARG A 122 -4.14 -11.92 9.28
N GLU A 123 -3.90 -12.91 8.44
CA GLU A 123 -3.86 -12.76 6.99
C GLU A 123 -4.80 -13.76 6.33
N TRP A 124 -5.60 -13.29 5.38
CA TRP A 124 -6.45 -14.13 4.54
C TRP A 124 -6.65 -13.47 3.17
N GLU A 125 -7.05 -14.25 2.17
CA GLU A 125 -7.47 -13.71 0.88
C GLU A 125 -8.98 -13.47 0.85
N GLU A 126 -9.38 -12.29 0.42
CA GLU A 126 -10.78 -11.89 0.26
C GLU A 126 -11.08 -11.53 -1.19
N GLY A 127 -12.21 -11.98 -1.73
CA GLY A 127 -12.63 -11.65 -3.09
C GLY A 127 -13.46 -10.37 -3.11
N LEU A 128 -12.96 -9.31 -3.72
CA LEU A 128 -13.63 -8.01 -3.76
C LEU A 128 -14.09 -7.61 -5.17
N ASP A 129 -15.32 -7.10 -5.29
CA ASP A 129 -15.77 -6.40 -6.49
C ASP A 129 -15.05 -5.06 -6.66
N PHE A 130 -15.26 -4.37 -7.79
CA PHE A 130 -14.52 -3.13 -8.08
C PHE A 130 -14.74 -2.02 -7.03
N LYS A 131 -15.94 -1.89 -6.46
CA LYS A 131 -16.24 -0.84 -5.46
C LYS A 131 -15.54 -1.17 -4.16
N ALA A 132 -15.69 -2.41 -3.69
CA ALA A 132 -15.05 -2.86 -2.46
C ALA A 132 -13.51 -2.83 -2.59
N TYR A 133 -12.97 -3.24 -3.74
CA TYR A 133 -11.55 -3.21 -4.02
C TYR A 133 -10.99 -1.78 -4.03
N ALA A 134 -11.69 -0.83 -4.68
CA ALA A 134 -11.30 0.58 -4.68
C ALA A 134 -11.33 1.19 -3.26
N VAL A 135 -12.36 0.86 -2.47
CA VAL A 135 -12.46 1.28 -1.06
C VAL A 135 -11.34 0.68 -0.21
N ALA A 136 -11.02 -0.59 -0.40
CA ALA A 136 -9.93 -1.27 0.31
C ALA A 136 -8.56 -0.62 0.02
N LEU A 137 -8.26 -0.26 -1.23
CA LEU A 137 -7.03 0.46 -1.60
C LEU A 137 -6.97 1.87 -1.00
N ALA A 138 -8.12 2.55 -0.92
CA ALA A 138 -8.21 3.85 -0.26
C ALA A 138 -8.05 3.73 1.28
N ALA A 139 -8.54 2.64 1.88
CA ALA A 139 -8.33 2.36 3.31
C ALA A 139 -6.88 1.99 3.61
N HIS A 140 -6.25 1.17 2.76
CA HIS A 140 -4.84 0.80 2.84
C HIS A 140 -3.92 2.03 2.81
N THR A 141 -4.17 2.95 1.88
CA THR A 141 -3.47 4.25 1.83
C THR A 141 -3.60 5.03 3.13
N ARG A 142 -4.81 5.12 3.70
CA ARG A 142 -5.06 5.85 4.95
C ARG A 142 -4.41 5.22 6.17
N GLU A 143 -4.42 3.89 6.27
CA GLU A 143 -3.73 3.20 7.36
C GLU A 143 -2.23 3.51 7.35
N HIS A 144 -1.61 3.49 6.17
CA HIS A 144 -0.20 3.81 6.02
C HIS A 144 0.12 5.29 6.24
N GLN A 145 -0.77 6.20 5.82
CA GLN A 145 -0.66 7.61 6.20
C GLN A 145 -0.66 7.76 7.73
N ALA A 146 -1.59 7.10 8.43
CA ALA A 146 -1.64 7.14 9.90
C ALA A 146 -0.38 6.53 10.54
N GLN A 147 0.26 5.54 9.91
CA GLN A 147 1.55 5.02 10.36
C GLN A 147 2.67 6.06 10.24
N ILE A 148 2.71 6.81 9.13
CA ILE A 148 3.66 7.92 8.96
C ILE A 148 3.42 8.98 10.02
N GLU A 149 2.17 9.44 10.19
CA GLU A 149 1.80 10.47 11.16
C GLU A 149 2.20 10.09 12.60
N ARG A 150 1.88 8.86 13.03
CA ARG A 150 2.32 8.34 14.34
C ARG A 150 3.84 8.28 14.51
N GLY A 151 4.58 8.17 13.40
CA GLY A 151 6.04 8.19 13.38
C GLY A 151 6.65 9.59 13.37
N LEU A 152 5.84 10.65 13.29
CA LEU A 152 6.31 12.04 13.30
C LEU A 152 6.13 12.75 14.66
N GLY A 153 5.35 12.17 15.58
CA GLY A 153 5.08 12.71 16.93
C GLY A 153 3.63 13.05 17.16
#